data_AF-A0A936P9P8-F1
#
_entry.id   AF-A0A936P9P8-F1
#
_cell.length_a   1.000
_cell.length_b   1.000
_cell.length_c   1.000
_cell.angle_alpha   90.00
_cell.angle_beta   90.00
_cell.angle_gamma   90.00
#
_symmetry.space_group_name_H-M   'P 1'
#
loop_
_entity.id
_entity.type
_entity.pdbx_description
1 polymer ?
#
loop_
_entity_poly.entity_id
_entity_poly.type
_entity_poly.pdbx_seq_one_letter_code
_entity_poly.pdbx_strand_id
1 'polypeptide(L)' 'MFGISEEQLAEFGMTFGLGAFMLYMLFIIGELAWKSKAGKLGTFILFFVLAFGMLGFVAKFIIQKLWGI' A
#
# COMPACT_ATOMS: atom_id res chain seq x y z
N MET A 1 -21.03 -23.12 11.76
CA MET A 1 -20.35 -22.59 10.57
C MET A 1 -19.49 -21.43 11.03
N PHE A 2 -18.19 -21.45 10.74
CA PHE A 2 -17.17 -20.61 11.39
C PHE A 2 -17.58 -19.12 11.44
N GLY A 3 -17.76 -18.60 12.66
CA GLY A 3 -18.27 -17.26 12.97
C GLY A 3 -17.22 -16.16 12.81
N ILE A 4 -16.59 -16.07 11.64
CA ILE A 4 -15.92 -14.84 11.21
C ILE A 4 -16.96 -14.10 10.37
N SER A 5 -17.37 -12.90 10.78
CA SER A 5 -18.26 -12.10 9.95
C SER A 5 -17.56 -11.74 8.64
N GLU A 6 -18.30 -11.72 7.54
CA GLU A 6 -17.74 -11.35 6.22
C GLU A 6 -17.10 -9.96 6.26
N GLU A 7 -17.66 -9.05 7.07
CA GLU A 7 -17.07 -7.73 7.36
C GLU A 7 -15.70 -7.82 8.03
N GLN A 8 -15.51 -8.67 9.06
CA GLN A 8 -14.20 -8.80 9.70
C GLN A 8 -13.16 -9.37 8.74
N LEU A 9 -13.54 -10.32 7.89
CA LEU A 9 -12.63 -10.88 6.89
C LEU A 9 -12.29 -9.83 5.82
N ALA A 10 -13.26 -9.04 5.37
CA ALA A 10 -13.04 -7.96 4.42
C ALA A 10 -12.15 -6.85 5.01
N GLU A 11 -12.40 -6.44 6.25
CA GLU A 11 -11.61 -5.42 6.93
C GLU A 11 -10.17 -5.87 7.13
N PHE A 12 -9.97 -7.13 7.56
CA PHE A 12 -8.66 -7.74 7.70
C PHE A 12 -7.94 -7.87 6.34
N GLY A 13 -8.63 -8.29 5.28
CA GLY A 13 -8.07 -8.34 3.93
C GLY A 13 -7.68 -6.97 3.39
N MET A 14 -8.49 -5.95 3.67
CA MET A 14 -8.24 -4.57 3.23
C MET A 14 -7.10 -3.89 3.98
N THR A 15 -6.90 -4.20 5.26
CA THR A 15 -5.77 -3.65 6.03
C THR A 15 -4.51 -4.47 5.83
N PHE A 16 -4.56 -5.77 6.12
CA PHE A 16 -3.39 -6.63 6.11
C PHE A 16 -3.02 -7.08 4.70
N GLY A 17 -3.98 -7.53 3.91
CA GLY A 17 -3.75 -7.99 2.54
C GLY A 17 -3.28 -6.88 1.62
N LEU A 18 -3.97 -5.73 1.64
CA LEU A 18 -3.56 -4.57 0.85
C LEU A 18 -2.23 -3.98 1.36
N GLY A 19 -2.05 -3.86 2.68
CA GLY A 19 -0.79 -3.36 3.26
C GLY A 19 0.42 -4.23 2.89
N ALA A 20 0.27 -5.56 2.95
CA ALA A 20 1.30 -6.51 2.51
C ALA A 20 1.58 -6.37 1.01
N PHE A 21 0.55 -6.17 0.19
CA PHE A 21 0.70 -5.94 -1.25
C PHE A 21 1.44 -4.62 -1.55
N MET A 22 1.20 -3.56 -0.78
CA MET A 22 1.95 -2.30 -0.88
C MET A 22 3.43 -2.47 -0.52
N LEU A 23 3.74 -3.26 0.51
CA LEU A 23 5.13 -3.61 0.82
C LEU A 23 5.78 -4.43 -0.29
N TYR A 24 5.04 -5.34 -0.93
CA TYR A 24 5.56 -6.08 -2.08
C TYR A 24 5.86 -5.15 -3.29
N MET A 25 5.07 -4.09 -3.48
CA MET A 25 5.36 -3.07 -4.50
C MET A 25 6.70 -2.34 -4.25
N LEU A 26 7.12 -2.11 -3.00
CA LEU A 26 8.46 -1.59 -2.69
C LEU A 26 9.56 -2.50 -3.25
N PHE A 27 9.43 -3.81 -3.06
CA PHE A 27 10.38 -4.79 -3.57
C PHE A 27 10.45 -4.80 -5.09
N ILE A 28 9.29 -4.81 -5.76
CA ILE A 28 9.22 -4.76 -7.23
C ILE A 28 9.86 -3.49 -7.77
N ILE A 29 9.56 -2.32 -7.18
CA ILE A 29 10.10 -1.04 -7.64
C ILE A 29 11.61 -0.96 -7.39
N GLY A 30 12.10 -1.50 -6.27
CA GLY A 30 13.53 -1.60 -5.99
C GLY A 30 14.25 -2.47 -7.03
N GLU A 31 13.68 -3.64 -7.35
CA GLU A 31 14.23 -4.52 -8.39
C GLU A 31 14.18 -3.84 -9.78
N LEU A 32 13.07 -3.17 -10.11
CA LEU A 32 12.90 -2.45 -11.36
C LEU A 32 13.90 -1.29 -11.48
N ALA A 33 14.08 -0.50 -10.42
CA ALA A 33 15.05 0.59 -10.40
C ALA A 33 16.47 0.09 -10.67
N TRP A 34 16.84 -1.06 -10.10
CA TRP A 34 18.12 -1.71 -10.39
C TRP A 34 18.21 -2.24 -11.82
N LYS A 35 17.22 -3.01 -12.29
CA LYS A 35 17.21 -3.59 -13.64
C LYS A 35 17.16 -2.55 -14.74
N SER A 36 16.38 -1.48 -14.56
CA SER A 36 16.22 -0.40 -15.52
C SER A 36 17.38 0.61 -15.48
N LYS A 37 18.38 0.43 -14.61
CA LYS A 37 19.44 1.42 -14.34
C LYS A 37 18.85 2.80 -14.08
N ALA A 38 17.75 2.86 -13.33
CA ALA A 38 17.15 4.13 -12.94
C ALA A 38 18.22 4.93 -12.21
N GLY A 39 18.61 6.07 -12.77
CA GLY A 39 19.59 6.96 -12.14
C GLY A 39 19.07 7.46 -10.80
N LYS A 40 19.90 8.21 -10.06
CA LYS A 40 19.55 8.72 -8.73
C LYS A 40 18.20 9.47 -8.69
N LEU A 41 17.89 10.26 -9.72
CA LEU A 41 16.59 10.93 -9.84
C LEU A 41 15.43 9.98 -10.15
N GLY A 42 15.65 8.98 -11.00
CA GLY A 42 14.63 8.00 -11.36
C GLY A 42 14.20 7.18 -10.14
N THR A 43 15.16 6.63 -9.40
CA THR A 43 14.90 5.90 -8.16
C THR A 43 14.24 6.81 -7.13
N PHE A 44 14.69 8.06 -6.98
CA PHE A 44 14.06 9.01 -6.06
C PHE A 44 12.58 9.26 -6.39
N ILE A 45 12.24 9.50 -7.65
CA ILE A 45 10.87 9.73 -8.09
C ILE A 45 10.02 8.46 -7.88
N LEU A 46 10.55 7.28 -8.17
CA LEU A 46 9.86 6.01 -7.96
C LEU A 46 9.48 5.80 -6.48
N PHE A 47 10.40 6.06 -5.56
CA PHE A 47 10.12 5.99 -4.12
C PHE A 47 9.21 7.13 -3.65
N PHE A 48 9.31 8.33 -4.24
CA PHE A 48 8.44 9.46 -3.91
C PHE A 48 6.98 9.18 -4.28
N VAL A 49 6.72 8.71 -5.51
CA VAL A 49 5.37 8.36 -5.96
C VAL A 49 4.77 7.27 -5.09
N LEU A 50 5.57 6.26 -4.73
CA LEU A 50 5.14 5.19 -3.86
C LEU A 50 4.81 5.68 -2.43
N ALA A 51 5.65 6.54 -1.86
CA ALA A 51 5.38 7.19 -0.57
C ALA A 51 4.10 8.02 -0.61
N PHE A 52 3.85 8.72 -1.72
CA PHE A 52 2.60 9.46 -1.95
C PHE A 52 1.39 8.52 -2.03
N GLY A 53 1.52 7.36 -2.69
CA GLY A 53 0.49 6.33 -2.75
C GLY A 53 0.17 5.73 -1.38
N MET A 54 1.19 5.46 -0.56
CA MET A 54 1.01 5.02 0.83
C MET A 54 0.35 6.09 1.69
N LEU A 55 0.74 7.36 1.54
CA LEU A 55 0.12 8.49 2.21
C LEU A 55 -1.37 8.61 1.85
N GLY A 56 -1.73 8.47 0.58
CA GLY A 56 -3.12 8.46 0.13
C GLY A 56 -3.94 7.31 0.72
N PHE A 57 -3.34 6.11 0.83
CA PHE A 57 -3.99 4.97 1.47
C PHE A 57 -4.24 5.20 2.97
N VAL A 58 -3.25 5.73 3.69
CA VAL A 58 -3.39 6.08 5.12
C VAL A 58 -4.41 7.20 5.30
N ALA A 59 -4.38 8.24 4.45
CA ALA A 59 -5.35 9.32 4.48
C ALA A 59 -6.77 8.80 4.26
N LYS A 60 -7.00 7.89 3.31
CA LYS A 60 -8.28 7.22 3.12
C LYS A 60 -8.74 6.51 4.40
N PHE A 61 -7.85 5.78 5.06
CA PHE A 61 -8.17 5.07 6.30
C PHE A 61 -8.55 6.02 7.45
N ILE A 62 -7.83 7.14 7.57
CA ILE A 62 -8.14 8.19 8.55
C ILE A 62 -9.48 8.86 8.23
N ILE A 63 -9.73 9.20 6.97
CA ILE A 63 -11.00 9.81 6.53
C ILE A 63 -12.17 8.86 6.79
N GLN A 64 -12.02 7.59 6.44
CA GLN A 64 -13.00 6.54 6.70
C GLN A 64 -13.34 6.49 8.20
N LYS A 65 -12.33 6.39 9.06
CA LYS A 65 -12.49 6.38 10.52
C LYS A 65 -13.08 7.67 11.09
N LEU A 66 -12.77 8.83 10.51
CA LEU A 66 -13.31 10.14 10.93
C LEU A 66 -14.76 10.35 10.49
N TRP A 67 -15.16 9.85 9.32
CA TRP A 67 -16.54 9.92 8.82
C TRP A 67 -17.43 8.79 9.32
N GLY A 68 -16.88 7.80 10.05
CA GLY A 68 -17.66 6.70 10.63
C GLY A 68 -18.23 5.73 9.60
N ILE A 69 -17.58 5.66 8.43
CA ILE A 69 -17.78 4.67 7.35
C ILE A 69 -16.58 3.72 7.38
#